data_AF-A0A2H3BB76-F1
#
_entry.id   AF-A0A2H3BB76-F1
#
_cell.length_a   1.000
_cell.length_b   1.000
_cell.length_c   1.000
_cell.angle_alpha   90.00
_cell.angle_beta   90.00
_cell.angle_gamma   90.00
#
_symmetry.space_group_name_H-M   'P 1'
#
loop_
_entity.id
_entity.type
_entity.pdbx_description
1 polymer ?
#
loop_
_entity_poly.entity_id
_entity_poly.type
_entity_poly.pdbx_seq_one_letter_code
_entity_poly.pdbx_strand_id
1 'polypeptide(L)'
;MASAIATKLGVAWDPDITIHMQSANGQLKKTLGLARNVPFLFNDITMYLQVHIIASPAYKVLLGRPFDVLTKSVIRNQADSGQIITITDPNTSRRCTIPTFLRGGPPRVTKAAPKATEEEGFL
;
A
#
# COMPACT_ATOMS: atom_id res chain seq x y z
N MET A 1 4.87 8.52 -2.96
CA MET A 1 5.41 8.24 -1.61
C MET A 1 6.08 9.50 -1.08
N ALA A 2 5.99 9.76 0.22
CA ALA A 2 6.71 10.87 0.86
C ALA A 2 8.23 10.64 0.85
N SER A 3 9.03 11.67 0.57
CA SER A 3 10.50 11.55 0.51
C SER A 3 11.08 11.05 1.84
N ALA A 4 10.58 11.55 2.98
CA ALA A 4 11.00 11.09 4.29
C ALA A 4 10.81 9.56 4.49
N ILE A 5 9.77 8.98 3.89
CA ILE A 5 9.53 7.53 3.93
C ILE A 5 10.47 6.80 2.97
N ALA A 6 10.66 7.30 1.76
CA ALA A 6 11.60 6.73 0.79
C ALA A 6 13.03 6.70 1.36
N THR A 7 13.51 7.81 1.92
CA THR A 7 14.81 7.90 2.59
C THR A 7 14.91 6.95 3.77
N LYS A 8 13.89 6.90 4.65
CA LYS A 8 13.88 5.97 5.79
C LYS A 8 13.98 4.51 5.37
N LEU A 9 13.39 4.15 4.23
CA LEU A 9 13.38 2.79 3.70
C LEU A 9 14.54 2.51 2.72
N GLY A 10 15.44 3.46 2.48
CA GLY A 10 16.54 3.30 1.52
C GLY A 10 16.09 3.17 0.06
N VAL A 11 14.88 3.66 -0.27
CA VAL A 11 14.34 3.60 -1.64
C VAL A 11 14.97 4.73 -2.45
N ALA A 12 15.82 4.38 -3.41
CA ALA A 12 16.35 5.32 -4.39
C ALA A 12 15.30 5.71 -5.44
N TRP A 13 15.44 6.91 -6.00
CA TRP A 13 14.60 7.39 -7.09
C TRP A 13 15.43 8.11 -8.14
N ASP A 14 14.92 8.10 -9.36
CA ASP A 14 15.47 8.81 -10.51
C ASP A 14 14.92 10.25 -10.52
N PRO A 15 15.75 11.29 -10.36
CA PRO A 15 15.31 12.67 -10.30
C PRO A 15 14.95 13.25 -11.68
N ASP A 16 15.35 12.59 -12.77
CA ASP A 16 15.08 13.07 -14.13
C ASP A 16 13.64 12.72 -14.56
N ILE A 17 13.08 11.64 -14.01
CA ILE A 17 11.69 11.26 -14.25
C ILE A 17 10.75 11.89 -13.24
N THR A 18 10.12 12.97 -13.66
CA THR A 18 9.22 13.75 -12.82
C THR A 18 7.90 14.02 -13.53
N ILE A 19 6.83 14.08 -12.73
CA ILE A 19 5.50 14.54 -13.16
C ILE A 19 5.04 15.72 -12.31
N HIS A 20 4.16 16.54 -12.89
CA HIS A 20 3.39 17.54 -12.17
C HIS A 20 2.14 16.89 -11.58
N MET A 21 1.99 16.96 -10.27
CA MET A 21 0.84 16.44 -9.55
C MET A 21 -0.03 17.60 -9.08
N GLN A 22 -1.30 17.59 -9.48
CA GLN A 22 -2.28 18.51 -8.93
C GLN A 22 -2.82 17.95 -7.61
N SER A 23 -2.59 18.69 -6.53
CA SER A 23 -3.11 18.37 -5.21
C SER A 23 -4.61 18.69 -5.14
N ALA A 24 -5.30 18.14 -4.14
CA ALA A 24 -6.72 18.39 -3.89
C ALA A 24 -7.04 19.89 -3.63
N ASN A 25 -6.05 20.67 -3.19
CA ASN A 25 -6.16 22.12 -3.03
C ASN A 25 -5.85 22.91 -4.32
N GLY A 26 -5.81 22.24 -5.48
CA GLY A 26 -5.54 22.85 -6.78
C GLY A 26 -4.08 23.19 -7.06
N GLN A 27 -3.18 23.04 -6.07
CA GLN A 27 -1.77 23.36 -6.23
C GLN A 27 -1.08 22.31 -7.10
N LEU A 28 -0.41 22.76 -8.16
CA LEU A 28 0.43 21.92 -8.98
C LEU A 28 1.82 21.81 -8.34
N LYS A 29 2.21 20.62 -7.91
CA LYS A 29 3.53 20.36 -7.35
C LYS A 29 4.25 19.32 -8.19
N LYS A 30 5.51 19.63 -8.53
CA LYS A 30 6.39 18.68 -9.18
C LYS A 30 6.84 17.60 -8.18
N THR A 31 6.85 16.36 -8.64
CA THR A 31 7.44 15.23 -7.91
C THR A 31 8.97 15.35 -7.89
N LEU A 32 9.63 14.76 -6.89
CA LEU A 32 11.09 14.75 -6.77
C LEU A 32 11.77 13.72 -7.68
N GLY A 33 11.01 12.76 -8.20
CA GLY A 33 11.52 11.70 -9.05
C GLY A 33 10.63 10.47 -9.06
N LEU A 34 11.09 9.42 -9.74
CA LEU A 34 10.42 8.12 -9.83
C LEU A 34 11.30 7.03 -9.22
N ALA A 35 10.76 6.33 -8.21
CA ALA A 35 11.31 5.06 -7.74
C ALA A 35 10.73 3.92 -8.57
N ARG A 36 11.61 3.11 -9.16
CA ARG A 36 11.21 2.00 -10.06
C ARG A 36 11.15 0.68 -9.33
N ASN A 37 10.14 -0.13 -9.65
CA ASN A 37 9.99 -1.50 -9.16
C ASN A 37 10.13 -1.62 -7.63
N VAL A 38 9.44 -0.75 -6.89
CA VAL A 38 9.46 -0.80 -5.42
C VAL A 38 8.57 -1.95 -4.95
N PRO A 39 9.06 -2.91 -4.15
CA PRO A 39 8.24 -4.01 -3.65
C PRO A 39 7.29 -3.51 -2.54
N PHE A 40 6.01 -3.82 -2.70
CA PHE A 40 4.97 -3.61 -1.71
C PHE A 40 4.35 -4.96 -1.34
N LEU A 41 4.43 -5.30 -0.05
CA LEU A 41 3.80 -6.49 0.49
C LEU A 41 2.39 -6.17 0.97
N PHE A 42 1.41 -6.87 0.39
CA PHE A 42 0.00 -6.81 0.76
C PHE A 42 -0.43 -8.19 1.24
N ASN A 43 -0.47 -8.39 2.55
CA ASN A 43 -0.54 -9.70 3.20
C ASN A 43 0.55 -10.64 2.69
N ASP A 44 0.21 -11.54 1.77
CA ASP A 44 1.02 -12.61 1.18
C ASP A 44 1.33 -12.36 -0.31
N ILE A 45 0.92 -11.22 -0.86
CA ILE A 45 1.12 -10.81 -2.25
C ILE A 45 2.14 -9.67 -2.30
N THR A 46 3.26 -9.87 -2.99
CA THR A 46 4.25 -8.83 -3.26
C THR A 46 4.01 -8.23 -4.65
N MET A 47 3.87 -6.91 -4.73
CA MET A 47 3.74 -6.18 -5.99
C MET A 47 4.85 -5.18 -6.18
N TYR A 48 5.38 -5.12 -7.40
CA TYR A 48 6.40 -4.15 -7.79
C TYR A 48 5.73 -2.95 -8.45
N LEU A 49 5.82 -1.79 -7.79
CA LEU A 49 5.13 -0.57 -8.21
C LEU A 49 6.13 0.50 -8.65
N GLN A 50 5.72 1.28 -9.65
CA GLN A 50 6.37 2.55 -10.02
C GLN A 50 5.84 3.64 -9.08
N VAL A 51 6.71 4.30 -8.33
CA VAL A 51 6.30 5.21 -7.24
C VAL A 51 6.96 6.57 -7.38
N HIS A 52 6.15 7.60 -7.64
CA HIS A 52 6.64 8.97 -7.60
C HIS A 52 6.92 9.44 -6.16
N ILE A 53 8.07 10.08 -5.97
CA ILE A 53 8.50 10.64 -4.69
C ILE A 53 8.04 12.10 -4.57
N ILE A 54 7.49 12.48 -3.42
CA ILE A 54 6.93 13.81 -3.16
C ILE A 54 7.55 14.34 -1.87
N ALA A 55 7.98 15.60 -1.85
CA ALA A 55 8.70 16.20 -0.73
C ALA A 55 7.94 16.13 0.60
N SER A 56 6.76 16.76 0.68
CA SER A 56 6.01 16.89 1.94
C SER A 56 4.51 16.68 1.74
N PRO A 57 4.06 15.48 1.34
CA PRO A 57 2.63 15.16 1.28
C PRO A 57 2.05 14.90 2.68
N ALA A 58 0.73 15.01 2.84
CA ALA A 58 0.01 14.72 4.09
C ALA A 58 -0.21 13.21 4.36
N TYR A 59 0.46 12.33 3.61
CA TYR A 59 0.33 10.88 3.65
C TYR A 59 1.68 10.22 3.43
N LYS A 60 1.86 8.98 3.89
CA LYS A 60 3.10 8.22 3.67
C LYS A 60 3.21 7.70 2.24
N VAL A 61 2.16 7.04 1.77
CA VAL A 61 2.00 6.50 0.42
C VAL A 61 0.56 6.74 0.00
N LEU A 62 0.37 7.05 -1.29
CA LEU A 62 -0.93 7.14 -1.92
C LEU A 62 -0.98 6.10 -3.04
N LEU A 63 -1.93 5.19 -2.96
CA LEU A 63 -2.23 4.24 -4.02
C LEU A 63 -3.38 4.84 -4.84
N GLY A 64 -3.11 5.08 -6.13
CA GLY A 64 -4.08 5.69 -7.03
C GLY A 64 -4.68 4.67 -8.00
N ARG A 65 -5.42 5.19 -8.98
CA ARG A 65 -6.09 4.38 -10.00
C ARG A 65 -5.18 3.38 -10.75
N PRO A 66 -3.90 3.68 -11.06
CA PRO A 66 -3.01 2.68 -11.68
C PRO A 66 -2.86 1.41 -10.85
N PHE A 67 -2.80 1.51 -9.52
CA PHE A 67 -2.78 0.36 -8.63
C PHE A 67 -4.11 -0.41 -8.69
N ASP A 68 -5.25 0.29 -8.67
CA ASP A 68 -6.56 -0.35 -8.75
C ASP A 68 -6.75 -1.13 -10.06
N VAL A 69 -6.32 -0.55 -11.18
CA VAL A 69 -6.41 -1.18 -12.49
C VAL A 69 -5.51 -2.41 -12.56
N LEU A 70 -4.26 -2.28 -12.10
CA LEU A 70 -3.28 -3.38 -12.09
C LEU A 70 -3.78 -4.58 -11.26
N THR A 71 -4.39 -4.30 -10.11
CA THR A 71 -4.83 -5.33 -9.16
C THR A 71 -6.27 -5.78 -9.35
N LYS A 72 -6.99 -5.17 -10.30
CA LYS A 72 -8.45 -5.29 -10.40
C LYS A 72 -9.10 -5.10 -9.02
N SER A 73 -8.68 -4.06 -8.29
CA SER A 73 -9.09 -3.87 -6.90
C SER A 73 -10.62 -3.74 -6.80
N VAL A 74 -11.19 -4.39 -5.78
CA VAL A 74 -12.60 -4.32 -5.45
C VAL A 74 -12.73 -3.73 -4.06
N ILE A 75 -13.30 -2.53 -4.00
CA ILE A 75 -13.59 -1.84 -2.75
C ILE A 75 -15.03 -2.15 -2.36
N ARG A 76 -15.26 -2.65 -1.14
CA ARG A 76 -16.60 -2.88 -0.59
C ARG A 76 -16.76 -2.10 0.70
N ASN A 77 -17.79 -1.26 0.73
CA ASN A 77 -18.23 -0.59 1.94
C ASN A 77 -19.15 -1.53 2.71
N GLN A 78 -18.97 -1.62 4.02
CA GLN A 78 -19.72 -2.47 4.93
C GLN A 78 -20.74 -1.62 5.71
N ALA A 79 -21.80 -2.27 6.21
CA ALA A 79 -22.88 -1.60 6.94
C ALA A 79 -22.41 -0.98 8.27
N ASP A 80 -21.33 -1.51 8.86
CA ASP A 80 -20.69 -1.02 10.08
C ASP A 80 -19.75 0.18 9.83
N SER A 81 -19.86 0.85 8.68
CA SER A 81 -18.94 1.90 8.22
C SER A 81 -17.51 1.43 7.96
N GLY A 82 -17.27 0.11 8.01
CA GLY A 82 -16.02 -0.49 7.57
C GLY A 82 -15.89 -0.43 6.05
N GLN A 83 -14.65 -0.54 5.58
CA GLN A 83 -14.37 -0.74 4.16
C GLN A 83 -13.28 -1.80 4.03
N ILE A 84 -13.45 -2.69 3.06
CA ILE A 84 -12.46 -3.70 2.70
C ILE A 84 -12.01 -3.50 1.27
N ILE A 85 -10.74 -3.76 1.02
CA ILE A 85 -10.14 -3.74 -0.32
C ILE A 85 -9.70 -5.15 -0.63
N THR A 86 -10.22 -5.74 -1.71
CA THR A 86 -9.73 -6.99 -2.27
C THR A 86 -8.84 -6.67 -3.46
N ILE A 87 -7.63 -7.21 -3.49
CA ILE A 87 -6.72 -7.10 -4.62
C ILE A 87 -6.46 -8.47 -5.24
N THR A 88 -6.20 -8.49 -6.54
CA THR A 88 -5.82 -9.67 -7.31
C THR A 88 -4.41 -9.48 -7.84
N ASP A 89 -3.51 -10.42 -7.57
CA ASP A 89 -2.19 -10.43 -8.18
C ASP A 89 -2.34 -10.72 -9.68
N PRO A 90 -1.90 -9.81 -10.57
CA PRO A 90 -1.99 -10.02 -12.01
C PRO A 90 -1.14 -11.22 -12.50
N ASN A 91 -0.13 -11.65 -11.75
CA ASN A 91 0.78 -12.72 -12.18
C ASN A 91 0.27 -14.11 -11.76
N THR A 92 -0.24 -14.25 -10.53
CA THR A 92 -0.65 -15.55 -9.98
C THR A 92 -2.16 -15.73 -9.88
N SER A 93 -2.94 -14.68 -10.12
CA SER A 93 -4.39 -14.63 -9.87
C SER A 93 -4.80 -14.86 -8.40
N ARG A 94 -3.84 -14.90 -7.46
CA ARG A 94 -4.12 -14.96 -6.03
C ARG A 94 -4.80 -13.68 -5.59
N ARG A 95 -5.67 -13.77 -4.59
CA ARG A 95 -6.39 -12.63 -4.02
C ARG A 95 -6.10 -12.52 -2.54
N CYS A 96 -5.96 -11.29 -2.06
CA CYS A 96 -5.97 -11.00 -0.64
C CYS A 96 -6.95 -9.87 -0.34
N THR A 97 -7.52 -9.90 0.86
CA THR A 97 -8.47 -8.90 1.35
C THR A 97 -7.85 -8.17 2.53
N ILE A 98 -7.89 -6.84 2.46
CA ILE A 98 -7.26 -5.96 3.42
C ILE A 98 -8.36 -5.10 4.05
N PRO A 99 -8.56 -5.17 5.38
CA PRO A 99 -9.45 -4.24 6.06
C PRO A 99 -8.83 -2.85 6.08
N THR A 100 -9.65 -1.84 5.82
CA THR A 100 -9.29 -0.44 6.03
C THR A 100 -9.78 0.02 7.39
N PHE A 101 -9.32 1.19 7.81
CA PHE A 101 -9.70 1.80 9.07
C PHE A 101 -10.02 3.27 8.85
N LEU A 102 -10.85 3.83 9.74
CA LEU A 102 -11.22 5.23 9.68
C LEU A 102 -9.98 6.12 9.74
N ARG A 103 -9.98 7.19 8.95
CA ARG A 103 -8.90 8.17 8.93
C ARG A 103 -8.71 8.74 10.35
N GLY A 104 -7.50 8.63 10.88
CA GLY A 104 -7.16 9.09 12.24
C GLY A 104 -7.32 8.02 13.34
N GLY A 105 -7.95 6.88 13.03
CA GLY A 105 -7.97 5.73 13.93
C GLY A 105 -6.69 4.88 13.81
N PRO A 106 -6.26 4.18 14.87
CA PRO A 106 -5.17 3.22 14.77
C PRO A 106 -5.57 2.05 13.86
N PRO A 107 -4.64 1.47 13.08
CA PRO A 107 -4.89 0.20 12.41
C PRO A 107 -5.23 -0.85 13.47
N ARG A 108 -6.36 -1.56 13.33
CA ARG A 108 -6.64 -2.75 14.13
C ARG A 108 -5.67 -3.84 13.69
N VAL A 109 -4.48 -3.89 14.28
CA VAL A 109 -3.53 -4.99 14.05
C VAL A 109 -4.12 -6.22 14.74
N THR A 110 -4.73 -7.12 13.98
CA THR A 110 -5.02 -8.46 14.48
C THR A 110 -3.67 -9.19 14.59
N LYS A 111 -3.13 -9.29 15.81
CA LYS A 111 -2.04 -10.23 16.09
C LYS A 111 -2.54 -11.62 15.65
N ALA A 112 -1.78 -12.29 14.79
CA ALA A 112 -2.01 -13.70 14.52
C ALA A 112 -1.95 -14.46 15.84
N ALA A 113 -2.96 -15.29 16.12
CA ALA A 113 -2.95 -16.18 17.27
C ALA A 113 -1.74 -17.12 17.15
N PRO A 114 -0.99 -17.39 18.23
CA PRO A 114 0.05 -18.40 18.21
C PRO A 114 -0.57 -19.75 17.85
N LYS A 115 0.02 -20.46 16.89
CA LYS A 115 -0.31 -21.87 16.64
C LYS A 115 -0.04 -22.64 17.93
N ALA A 116 -1.04 -23.34 18.45
CA ALA A 116 -0.83 -24.33 19.49
C ALA A 116 0.11 -25.41 18.92
N THR A 117 1.25 -25.57 19.57
CA THR A 117 2.11 -26.75 19.39
C THR A 117 1.33 -27.93 19.97
N GLU A 118 0.99 -28.92 19.14
CA GLU A 118 0.56 -30.22 19.62
C GLU A 118 1.77 -30.88 20.30
N GLU A 119 1.70 -31.06 21.61
CA GLU A 119 2.61 -31.95 22.32
C GLU A 119 2.17 -33.39 22.04
N GLU A 120 3.03 -34.13 21.34
CA GLU A 120 3.02 -35.60 21.37
C GLU A 120 3.29 -36.05 22.82
N GLY A 121 2.24 -36.57 23.47
CA GLY A 121 2.31 -37.23 24.76
C GLY A 121 2.21 -38.73 24.59
N PHE A 122 3.35 -39.40 24.72
CA PHE A 122 3.54 -40.85 24.83
C PHE A 122 2.65 -41.47 25.91
N LEU A 123 2.00 -42.59 25.58
CA LEU A 123 1.74 -43.73 26.47
C LEU A 123 1.76 -45.01 25.63
#